data_AF-A0A7M2AFE8-F1
#
_entry.id   AF-A0A7M2AFE8-F1
#
_cell.length_a   1.000
_cell.length_b   1.000
_cell.length_c   1.000
_cell.angle_alpha   90.00
_cell.angle_beta   90.00
_cell.angle_gamma   90.00
#
_symmetry.space_group_name_H-M   'P 1'
#
loop_
_entity.id
_entity.type
_entity.pdbx_description
1 polymer ?
#
loop_
_entity_poly.entity_id
_entity_poly.type
_entity_poly.pdbx_seq_one_letter_code
_entity_poly.pdbx_strand_id
1 'polypeptide(L)'
;MKILHHPQMEDIELSSVLYALSDPIRLGIVAEAARSGEQPCSHFRTPVVKSTRSHHIRTLREAGVIRVRVQGTQHFLTLRSEDLEARFPGLLQPLLQAAAQSSTDHS
;
A
#
# COMPACT_ATOMS: atom_id res chain seq x y z
N MET A 1 16.44 16.53 5.46
CA MET A 1 15.29 15.57 5.43
C MET A 1 14.86 15.39 3.99
N LYS A 2 14.79 14.15 3.49
CA LYS A 2 14.30 13.89 2.12
C LYS A 2 12.78 13.98 2.15
N ILE A 3 12.22 14.95 1.43
CA ILE A 3 10.76 15.10 1.30
C ILE A 3 10.24 13.84 0.60
N LEU A 4 9.28 13.16 1.23
CA LEU A 4 8.59 12.04 0.60
C LEU A 4 7.50 12.63 -0.28
N HIS A 5 7.59 12.36 -1.58
CA HIS A 5 6.55 12.75 -2.52
C HIS A 5 5.37 11.79 -2.45
N HIS A 6 4.16 12.35 -2.39
CA HIS A 6 2.88 11.65 -2.51
C HIS A 6 2.06 12.42 -3.56
N PRO A 7 1.50 11.75 -4.58
CA PRO A 7 0.64 12.41 -5.56
C PRO A 7 -0.60 12.98 -4.85
N GLN A 8 -1.11 14.11 -5.33
CA GLN A 8 -2.43 14.59 -4.91
C GLN A 8 -3.51 13.59 -5.35
N MET A 9 -4.70 13.65 -4.76
CA MET A 9 -5.78 12.72 -5.09
C MET A 9 -6.11 12.73 -6.59
N GLU A 10 -6.17 13.91 -7.20
CA GLU A 10 -6.42 14.09 -8.63
C GLU A 10 -5.33 13.49 -9.53
N ASP A 11 -4.07 13.50 -9.09
CA ASP A 11 -2.93 12.95 -9.82
C ASP A 11 -2.79 11.42 -9.73
N ILE A 12 -3.67 10.76 -8.98
CA ILE A 12 -3.66 9.29 -8.89
C ILE A 12 -4.20 8.73 -10.21
N GLU A 13 -3.36 7.95 -10.88
CA GLU A 13 -3.66 7.26 -12.13
C GLU A 13 -4.02 5.80 -11.88
N LEU A 14 -5.13 5.33 -12.48
CA LEU A 14 -5.61 3.94 -12.33
C LEU A 14 -4.54 2.92 -12.76
N SER A 15 -3.85 3.20 -13.87
CA SER A 15 -2.77 2.35 -14.38
C SER A 15 -1.63 2.18 -13.37
N SER A 16 -1.27 3.26 -12.67
CA SER A 16 -0.25 3.24 -11.62
C SER A 16 -0.71 2.46 -10.39
N VAL A 17 -1.97 2.61 -10.00
CA VAL A 17 -2.58 1.85 -8.89
C VAL A 17 -2.56 0.35 -9.21
N LEU A 18 -3.07 -0.05 -10.38
CA LEU A 18 -3.10 -1.46 -10.78
C LEU A 18 -1.69 -2.05 -10.92
N TYR A 19 -0.74 -1.31 -11.49
CA TYR A 19 0.66 -1.72 -11.52
C TYR A 19 1.24 -1.90 -10.11
N ALA A 20 0.92 -1.00 -9.18
CA ALA A 20 1.36 -1.13 -7.80
C ALA A 20 0.69 -2.30 -7.07
N LEU A 21 -0.54 -2.67 -7.41
CA LEU A 21 -1.28 -3.78 -6.78
C LEU A 21 -1.09 -5.14 -7.47
N SER A 22 -0.48 -5.21 -8.65
CA SER A 22 -0.27 -6.46 -9.39
C SER A 22 0.79 -7.39 -8.77
N ASP A 23 1.51 -6.93 -7.75
CA ASP A 23 2.54 -7.68 -7.05
C ASP A 23 1.96 -8.22 -5.74
N PRO A 24 2.06 -9.54 -5.48
CA PRO A 24 1.42 -10.16 -4.33
C PRO A 24 1.95 -9.66 -2.99
N ILE A 25 3.23 -9.24 -2.93
CA ILE A 25 3.82 -8.67 -1.71
C ILE A 25 3.23 -7.29 -1.46
N ARG A 26 3.14 -6.44 -2.49
CA ARG A 26 2.54 -5.11 -2.38
C ARG A 26 1.06 -5.20 -2.03
N LEU A 27 0.33 -6.09 -2.67
CA LEU A 27 -1.08 -6.35 -2.38
C LEU A 27 -1.27 -6.83 -0.94
N GLY A 28 -0.40 -7.72 -0.44
CA GLY A 28 -0.41 -8.16 0.97
C GLY A 28 -0.15 -7.03 1.96
N ILE A 29 0.78 -6.11 1.67
CA ILE A 29 1.02 -4.91 2.49
C ILE A 29 -0.24 -4.03 2.54
N VAL A 30 -0.89 -3.82 1.40
CA VAL A 30 -2.10 -2.99 1.30
C VAL A 30 -3.27 -3.63 2.04
N ALA A 31 -3.44 -4.96 1.93
CA ALA A 31 -4.46 -5.69 2.66
C ALA A 31 -4.25 -5.64 4.18
N GLU A 32 -2.99 -5.70 4.63
CA GLU A 32 -2.66 -5.51 6.05
C GLU A 32 -2.94 -4.08 6.51
N ALA A 33 -2.56 -3.08 5.71
CA ALA A 33 -2.83 -1.68 6.02
C ALA A 33 -4.34 -1.38 6.07
N ALA A 34 -5.15 -2.04 5.24
CA ALA A 34 -6.61 -1.93 5.25
C ALA A 34 -7.24 -2.43 6.55
N ARG A 35 -6.68 -3.48 7.17
CA ARG A 35 -7.17 -4.05 8.44
C ARG A 35 -6.69 -3.28 9.66
N SER A 36 -5.43 -2.86 9.64
CA SER A 36 -4.70 -2.42 10.84
C SER A 36 -4.59 -0.89 10.95
N GLY A 37 -5.01 -0.14 9.93
CA GLY A 37 -4.94 1.32 9.92
C GLY A 37 -3.49 1.84 9.82
N GLU A 38 -3.21 3.00 10.43
CA GLU A 38 -1.84 3.53 10.45
C GLU A 38 -0.92 2.64 11.28
N GLN A 39 0.10 2.07 10.65
CA GLN A 39 1.03 1.13 11.29
C GLN A 39 2.49 1.48 11.01
N PRO A 40 3.42 1.24 11.95
CA PRO A 40 4.84 1.39 11.67
C PRO A 40 5.27 0.35 10.64
N CYS A 41 6.23 0.68 9.78
CA CYS A 41 6.78 -0.20 8.75
C CYS A 41 7.34 -1.52 9.34
N SER A 42 7.74 -1.52 10.61
CA SER A 42 8.15 -2.72 11.35
C SER A 42 7.01 -3.71 11.62
N HIS A 43 5.75 -3.26 11.60
CA HIS A 43 4.56 -4.10 11.77
C HIS A 43 4.36 -5.06 10.60
N PHE A 44 4.71 -4.63 9.39
CA PHE A 44 4.56 -5.42 8.18
C PHE A 44 5.66 -6.50 8.12
N ARG A 45 5.33 -7.69 8.65
CA ARG A 45 6.16 -8.90 8.59
C ARG A 45 6.06 -9.54 7.20
N THR A 46 6.69 -8.92 6.21
CA THR A 46 6.85 -9.54 4.89
C THR A 46 8.06 -10.47 4.89
N PRO A 47 8.02 -11.63 4.22
CA PRO A 47 9.15 -12.56 4.12
C PRO A 47 10.33 -12.02 3.29
N VAL A 48 10.24 -10.80 2.76
CA VAL A 48 11.30 -10.16 1.97
C VAL A 48 12.30 -9.34 2.80
N VAL A 49 13.53 -9.30 2.28
CA VAL A 49 14.65 -8.51 2.80
C VAL A 49 14.30 -7.01 2.87
N LYS A 50 14.88 -6.29 3.84
CA LYS A 50 14.62 -4.84 4.08
C LYS A 50 14.76 -3.95 2.83
N SER A 51 15.66 -4.29 1.91
CA SER A 51 15.88 -3.53 0.66
C SER A 51 14.66 -3.59 -0.27
N THR A 52 14.07 -4.77 -0.46
CA THR A 52 12.90 -4.98 -1.31
C THR A 52 11.66 -4.31 -0.72
N ARG A 53 11.50 -4.35 0.61
CA ARG A 53 10.39 -3.67 1.30
C ARG A 53 10.38 -2.16 1.08
N SER A 54 11.56 -1.53 1.07
CA SER A 54 11.68 -0.09 0.81
C SER A 54 11.26 0.26 -0.63
N HIS A 55 11.55 -0.61 -1.59
CA HIS A 55 11.10 -0.46 -2.97
C HIS A 55 9.59 -0.61 -3.09
N HIS A 56 8.99 -1.66 -2.50
CA HIS A 56 7.55 -1.86 -2.48
C HIS A 56 6.78 -0.67 -1.87
N ILE A 57 7.25 -0.15 -0.72
CA ILE A 57 6.66 1.03 -0.08
C ILE A 57 6.79 2.26 -0.98
N ARG A 58 7.95 2.45 -1.64
CA ARG A 58 8.13 3.55 -2.57
C ARG A 58 7.12 3.46 -3.72
N THR A 59 7.00 2.30 -4.37
CA THR A 59 6.06 2.11 -5.49
C THR A 59 4.62 2.36 -5.08
N LEU A 60 4.19 1.81 -3.95
CA LEU A 60 2.84 2.06 -3.41
C LEU A 60 2.61 3.54 -3.08
N ARG A 61 3.62 4.22 -2.54
CA ARG A 61 3.56 5.65 -2.20
C ARG A 61 3.44 6.52 -3.45
N GLU A 62 4.27 6.24 -4.46
CA GLU A 62 4.33 7.01 -5.71
C GLU A 62 3.09 6.79 -6.58
N ALA A 63 2.48 5.59 -6.51
CA ALA A 63 1.17 5.32 -7.11
C ALA A 63 -0.02 5.91 -6.32
N GLY A 64 0.22 6.53 -5.16
CA GLY A 64 -0.85 7.14 -4.36
C GLY A 64 -1.69 6.16 -3.55
N VAL A 65 -1.30 4.88 -3.47
CA VAL A 65 -2.05 3.86 -2.71
C VAL A 65 -1.90 4.06 -1.21
N ILE A 66 -0.70 4.43 -0.76
CA ILE A 66 -0.41 4.65 0.66
C ILE A 66 0.16 6.03 0.93
N ARG A 67 -0.06 6.50 2.16
CA ARG A 67 0.65 7.64 2.76
C ARG A 67 1.75 7.10 3.67
N VAL A 68 2.86 7.82 3.70
CA VAL A 68 4.04 7.49 4.52
C VAL A 68 4.39 8.71 5.34
N ARG A 69 4.33 8.58 6.67
CA ARG A 69 4.66 9.64 7.63
C ARG A 69 5.90 9.23 8.42
N VAL A 70 6.86 10.15 8.58
CA VAL A 70 8.07 9.89 9.36
C VAL A 70 7.90 10.49 10.75
N GLN A 71 8.10 9.68 11.79
CA GLN A 71 8.10 10.12 13.19
C GLN A 71 9.33 9.53 13.89
N GLY A 72 10.30 10.39 14.20
CA GLY A 72 11.61 9.95 14.66
C GLY A 72 12.31 9.08 13.61
N THR A 73 12.68 7.86 13.99
CA THR A 73 13.30 6.87 13.10
C THR A 73 12.29 5.92 12.43
N GLN A 74 11.01 6.02 12.78
CA GLN A 74 9.96 5.14 12.30
C GLN A 74 9.21 5.75 11.12
N HIS A 75 8.82 4.89 10.19
CA HIS A 75 7.94 5.22 9.08
C HIS A 75 6.58 4.60 9.33
N PHE A 76 5.54 5.40 9.36
CA PHE A 76 4.15 4.99 9.50
C PHE A 76 3.51 4.93 8.12
N LEU A 77 2.74 3.87 7.88
CA LEU A 77 2.09 3.57 6.62
C LEU A 77 0.58 3.61 6.86
N THR A 78 -0.12 4.36 6.01
CA THR A 78 -1.58 4.48 6.06
C THR A 78 -2.13 4.24 4.67
N LEU A 79 -3.15 3.39 4.55
CA LEU A 79 -3.87 3.22 3.29
C LEU A 79 -4.67 4.49 2.97
N ARG A 80 -4.58 4.96 1.73
CA ARG A 80 -5.37 6.11 1.24
C ARG A 80 -6.72 5.62 0.69
N SER A 81 -7.44 4.83 1.48
CA SER A 81 -8.68 4.18 1.06
C SER A 81 -9.75 5.17 0.63
N GLU A 82 -9.92 6.27 1.37
CA GLU A 82 -10.89 7.32 1.04
C GLU A 82 -10.55 8.00 -0.29
N ASP A 83 -9.27 8.33 -0.52
CA ASP A 83 -8.82 8.95 -1.78
C ASP A 83 -9.02 8.01 -2.97
N LEU A 84 -8.71 6.72 -2.80
CA LEU A 84 -8.87 5.71 -3.84
C LEU A 84 -10.34 5.42 -4.15
N GLU A 85 -11.20 5.36 -3.13
CA GLU A 85 -12.64 5.18 -3.31
C GLU A 85 -13.27 6.40 -3.98
N ALA A 86 -12.82 7.62 -3.67
CA ALA A 86 -13.28 8.83 -4.33
C ALA A 86 -12.86 8.91 -5.81
N ARG A 87 -11.64 8.48 -6.15
CA ARG A 87 -11.14 8.49 -7.53
C ARG A 87 -11.63 7.32 -8.38
N PHE A 88 -11.74 6.14 -7.78
CA PHE A 88 -12.10 4.88 -8.44
C PHE A 88 -13.12 4.10 -7.60
N PRO A 89 -14.39 4.54 -7.56
CA PRO A 89 -15.41 3.90 -6.74
C PRO A 89 -15.55 2.40 -7.03
N GLY A 90 -15.56 1.58 -5.98
CA GLY A 90 -15.70 0.14 -6.05
C GLY A 90 -14.47 -0.64 -6.50
N LEU A 91 -13.31 0.01 -6.71
CA LEU A 91 -12.09 -0.69 -7.14
C LEU A 91 -11.41 -1.46 -6.01
N LEU A 92 -11.22 -0.80 -4.86
CA LEU A 92 -10.29 -1.26 -3.84
C LEU A 92 -10.83 -2.49 -3.09
N GLN A 93 -12.13 -2.48 -2.75
CA GLN A 93 -12.75 -3.54 -1.97
C GLN A 93 -12.68 -4.93 -2.65
N PRO A 94 -13.03 -5.10 -3.94
CA PRO A 94 -12.87 -6.39 -4.63
C PRO A 94 -11.42 -6.88 -4.67
N LEU A 95 -10.45 -5.99 -4.88
CA LEU A 95 -9.03 -6.36 -4.90
C LEU A 95 -8.56 -6.88 -3.53
N LEU A 96 -8.98 -6.23 -2.45
CA LEU A 96 -8.66 -6.66 -1.09
C LEU A 96 -9.32 -8.00 -0.73
N GLN A 97 -10.56 -8.23 -1.18
CA GLN A 97 -11.27 -9.49 -1.00
C GLN A 97 -10.57 -10.63 -1.76
N ALA A 98 -10.18 -10.39 -3.01
CA ALA A 98 -9.46 -11.37 -3.83
C ALA A 98 -8.08 -11.71 -3.22
N ALA A 99 -7.38 -10.71 -2.68
CA ALA A 99 -6.09 -10.90 -1.99
C ALA A 99 -6.21 -11.77 -0.74
N ALA A 100 -7.30 -11.60 0.03
CA ALA A 100 -7.56 -12.41 1.21
C ALA A 100 -7.81 -13.88 0.85
N GLN A 101 -8.51 -14.15 -0.25
CA GLN A 101 -8.82 -15.50 -0.71
C GLN A 101 -7.57 -16.25 -1.21
N SER A 102 -6.69 -15.57 -1.94
CA SER A 102 -5.48 -16.17 -2.52
C SER A 102 -4.37 -16.50 -1.49
N SER A 103 -4.48 -15.96 -0.27
CA SER A 103 -3.59 -16.31 0.84
C SER A 103 -3.97 -17.64 1.51
N THR A 104 -5.17 -18.16 1.22
CA THR A 104 -5.72 -19.39 1.84
C THR A 104 -5.34 -20.67 1.10
N ASP A 105 -4.81 -20.57 -0.13
CA ASP A 105 -4.56 -21.72 -1.02
C ASP A 105 -3.13 -22.27 -1.02
N HIS A 106 -2.28 -21.86 -0.07
CA HIS A 106 -0.91 -22.39 0.09
C HIS A 106 -0.78 -23.27 1.34
N SER A 107 -1.66 -24.27 1.48
CA SER A 107 -1.48 -25.41 2.39
C SER A 107 -0.84 -26.59 1.68
#